data_AF-A0A0V1FCN5-F1
#
_entry.id   AF-A0A0V1FCN5-F1
#
_cell.length_a   1.000
_cell.length_b   1.000
_cell.length_c   1.000
_cell.angle_alpha   90.00
_cell.angle_beta   90.00
_cell.angle_gamma   90.00
#
_symmetry.space_group_name_H-M   'P 1'
#
loop_
_entity.id
_entity.type
_entity.pdbx_description
1 polymer ?
#
loop_
_entity_poly.entity_id
_entity_poly.type
_entity_poly.pdbx_seq_one_letter_code
_entity_poly.pdbx_strand_id
1 'polypeptide(L)'
;MSGPFKKTVIQREVPLKGSFPLDHEGVCKLPMLDYMLCLQKNDQNNQKCRIEAKSYFECRMKNNLMVKEDWKMLGFHDTKRNDDSKCSKE
;
A
#
# COMPACT_ATOMS: atom_id res chain seq x y z
N MET A 1 28.72 -25.80 28.74
CA MET A 1 27.54 -26.69 28.75
C MET A 1 26.60 -26.23 27.63
N SER A 2 26.89 -26.64 26.39
CA SER A 2 26.10 -26.26 25.21
C SER A 2 25.02 -27.31 24.99
N GLY A 3 23.79 -27.00 25.40
CA GLY A 3 22.63 -27.87 25.18
C GLY A 3 22.22 -27.92 23.70
N PRO A 4 21.49 -28.96 23.27
CA PRO A 4 21.11 -29.12 21.87
C PRO A 4 19.99 -28.13 21.52
N PHE A 5 20.33 -27.07 20.78
CA PHE A 5 19.35 -26.19 20.14
C PHE A 5 18.61 -26.97 19.05
N LYS A 6 17.41 -27.48 19.39
CA LYS A 6 16.48 -28.04 18.41
C LYS A 6 15.99 -26.89 17.54
N LYS A 7 16.51 -26.80 16.31
CA LYS A 7 15.99 -25.88 15.28
C LYS A 7 14.57 -26.33 14.92
N THR A 8 13.57 -25.75 15.57
CA THR A 8 12.19 -25.89 15.13
C THR A 8 12.08 -25.21 13.78
N VAL A 9 11.87 -26.00 12.72
CA VAL A 9 11.48 -25.48 11.42
C VAL A 9 10.13 -24.80 11.64
N ILE A 10 10.14 -23.48 11.70
CA ILE A 10 8.91 -22.69 11.67
C ILE A 10 8.36 -22.89 10.26
N GLN A 11 7.46 -23.86 10.11
CA GLN A 11 6.64 -24.01 8.91
C GLN A 11 5.78 -22.75 8.83
N ARG A 12 6.27 -21.74 8.11
CA ARG A 12 5.52 -20.50 7.89
C ARG A 12 4.36 -20.88 6.99
N GLU A 13 3.17 -21.02 7.57
CA GLU A 13 1.94 -21.07 6.77
C GLU A 13 1.95 -19.85 5.85
N VAL A 14 1.66 -20.09 4.57
CA VAL A 14 1.56 -19.00 3.59
C VAL A 14 0.56 -18.00 4.16
N PRO A 15 0.94 -16.71 4.33
CA PRO A 15 0.04 -15.75 4.94
C PRO A 15 -1.29 -15.80 4.19
N LEU A 16 -2.41 -15.88 4.93
CA LEU A 16 -3.76 -15.98 4.36
C LEU A 16 -4.09 -14.84 3.37
N LYS A 17 -3.33 -13.73 3.43
CA LYS A 17 -3.40 -12.58 2.52
C LYS A 17 -2.18 -12.44 1.61
N GLY A 18 -1.51 -13.55 1.32
CA GLY A 18 -0.35 -13.67 0.43
C GLY A 18 0.89 -12.94 0.95
N SER A 19 2.06 -13.53 0.73
CA SER A 19 3.26 -12.71 0.54
C SER A 19 3.02 -11.91 -0.74
N PHE A 20 2.42 -10.73 -0.58
CA PHE A 20 2.12 -9.78 -1.65
C PHE A 20 3.32 -9.78 -2.61
N PRO A 21 3.17 -10.07 -3.91
CA PRO A 21 4.29 -9.93 -4.83
C PRO A 21 4.77 -8.48 -4.68
N LEU A 22 5.95 -8.32 -4.07
CA LEU A 22 6.68 -7.06 -4.04
C LEU A 22 6.81 -6.70 -5.50
N ASP A 23 6.02 -5.71 -5.94
CA ASP A 23 5.85 -5.26 -7.32
C ASP A 23 7.21 -5.22 -8.02
N HIS A 24 7.58 -6.35 -8.63
CA HIS A 24 8.98 -6.68 -8.87
C HIS A 24 9.48 -5.99 -10.14
N GLU A 25 8.54 -5.79 -11.07
CA GLU A 25 8.70 -5.05 -12.30
C GLU A 25 8.51 -3.54 -12.08
N GLY A 26 8.05 -3.12 -10.88
CA GLY A 26 7.87 -1.73 -10.51
C GLY A 26 6.79 -1.03 -11.32
N VAL A 27 5.73 -1.75 -11.72
CA VAL A 27 4.66 -1.23 -12.59
C VAL A 27 3.97 -0.02 -11.94
N CYS A 28 3.81 -0.05 -10.61
CA CYS A 28 3.19 1.02 -9.84
C CYS A 28 4.21 1.88 -9.07
N LYS A 29 5.47 1.94 -9.53
CA LYS A 29 6.54 2.68 -8.83
C LYS A 29 6.30 4.19 -8.79
N LEU A 30 5.75 4.78 -9.86
CA LEU A 30 5.45 6.21 -9.89
C LEU A 30 4.42 6.64 -8.83
N PRO A 31 3.20 6.08 -8.80
CA PRO A 31 2.23 6.45 -7.76
C PRO A 31 2.68 6.03 -6.35
N MET A 32 3.53 4.99 -6.22
CA MET A 32 4.18 4.65 -4.96
C MET A 32 5.07 5.78 -4.46
N LEU A 33 5.92 6.32 -5.34
CA LEU A 33 6.83 7.41 -5.00
C LEU A 33 6.06 8.68 -4.61
N ASP A 34 5.01 9.04 -5.35
CA ASP A 34 4.17 10.19 -5.01
C ASP A 34 3.56 10.06 -3.61
N TYR A 35 3.04 8.86 -3.29
CA TYR A 35 2.53 8.57 -1.96
C TYR A 35 3.62 8.68 -0.89
N MET A 36 4.81 8.11 -1.12
CA MET A 36 5.92 8.20 -0.17
C MET A 36 6.40 9.64 0.04
N LEU A 37 6.47 10.44 -1.04
CA LEU A 37 6.81 11.86 -0.96
C LEU A 37 5.77 12.63 -0.16
N CYS A 38 4.48 12.33 -0.35
CA CYS A 38 3.43 12.94 0.47
C CYS A 38 3.60 12.59 1.95
N LEU A 39 3.86 11.32 2.28
CA LEU A 39 4.08 10.90 3.67
C LEU A 39 5.28 11.61 4.30
N GLN A 40 6.38 11.74 3.55
CA GLN A 40 7.56 12.45 4.02
C GLN A 40 7.27 13.94 4.28
N LYS A 41 6.48 14.59 3.43
CA LYS A 41 6.08 16.00 3.61
C LYS A 41 5.11 16.23 4.77
N ASN A 42 4.35 15.20 5.15
CA ASN A 42 3.24 15.30 6.11
C ASN A 42 3.49 14.53 7.41
N ASP A 43 4.75 14.34 7.80
CA ASP A 43 5.14 13.64 9.04
C ASP A 43 4.52 12.23 9.18
N GLN A 44 4.52 11.46 8.09
CA GLN A 44 3.94 10.12 8.01
C GLN A 44 2.41 10.08 8.25
N ASN A 45 1.72 11.21 8.07
CA ASN A 45 0.27 11.25 8.23
C ASN A 45 -0.47 10.74 6.98
N ASN A 46 -0.90 9.48 7.05
CA ASN A 46 -1.66 8.82 5.98
C ASN A 46 -2.99 9.52 5.64
N GLN A 47 -3.62 10.23 6.59
CA GLN A 47 -4.91 10.89 6.36
C GLN A 47 -4.80 12.02 5.33
N LYS A 48 -3.67 12.72 5.32
CA LYS A 48 -3.40 13.83 4.37
C LYS A 48 -3.03 13.32 2.98
N CYS A 49 -2.53 12.09 2.88
CA CYS A 49 -2.04 11.49 1.63
C CYS A 49 -3.02 10.47 1.04
N ARG A 50 -4.32 10.62 1.31
CA ARG A 50 -5.35 9.66 0.88
C ARG A 50 -5.50 9.63 -0.64
N ILE A 51 -5.24 10.73 -1.34
CA ILE A 51 -5.38 10.81 -2.80
C ILE A 51 -4.29 9.97 -3.47
N GLU A 52 -3.04 10.18 -3.06
CA GLU A 52 -1.87 9.48 -3.56
C GLU A 52 -1.94 8.00 -3.19
N ALA A 53 -2.37 7.69 -1.96
CA ALA A 53 -2.61 6.32 -1.54
C ALA A 53 -3.66 5.62 -2.42
N LYS A 54 -4.76 6.30 -2.73
CA LYS A 54 -5.83 5.75 -3.59
C LYS A 54 -5.30 5.44 -4.99
N SER A 55 -4.56 6.37 -5.60
CA SER A 55 -3.91 6.18 -6.90
C SER A 55 -2.95 4.98 -6.89
N TYR A 56 -2.15 4.84 -5.83
CA TYR A 56 -1.24 3.72 -5.68
C TYR A 56 -1.96 2.37 -5.57
N PHE A 57 -3.00 2.27 -4.74
CA PHE A 57 -3.78 1.04 -4.62
C PHE A 57 -4.56 0.72 -5.90
N GLU A 58 -5.09 1.73 -6.59
CA GLU A 58 -5.79 1.56 -7.86
C GLU A 58 -4.86 0.96 -8.92
N CYS A 59 -3.63 1.44 -9.03
CA CYS A 59 -2.64 0.86 -9.93
C CYS A 59 -2.39 -0.62 -9.62
N ARG A 60 -2.25 -0.98 -8.33
CA ARG A 60 -2.01 -2.38 -7.94
C ARG A 60 -3.20 -3.29 -8.23
N MET A 61 -4.43 -2.80 -8.05
CA MET A 61 -5.66 -3.53 -8.40
C MET A 61 -5.81 -3.71 -9.92
N LYS A 62 -5.46 -2.69 -10.72
CA LYS A 62 -5.53 -2.75 -12.19
C LYS A 62 -4.54 -3.76 -12.77
N ASN A 63 -3.34 -3.83 -12.20
CA ASN A 63 -2.27 -4.73 -12.64
C ASN A 63 -2.34 -6.13 -11.99
N ASN A 64 -3.44 -6.45 -11.29
CA ASN A 64 -3.61 -7.73 -10.57
C ASN A 64 -2.49 -8.04 -9.56
N LEU A 65 -1.78 -7.00 -9.09
CA LEU A 65 -0.79 -7.11 -8.01
C LEU A 65 -1.47 -7.21 -6.64
N MET A 66 -2.72 -6.77 -6.55
CA MET A 66 -3.58 -6.85 -5.37
C MET A 66 -4.94 -7.41 -5.76
N VAL A 67 -5.58 -8.15 -4.85
CA VAL A 67 -7.01 -8.48 -4.97
C VAL A 67 -7.81 -7.19 -5.02
N LYS A 68 -8.81 -7.15 -5.90
CA LYS A 68 -9.75 -6.02 -5.98
C LYS A 68 -10.64 -6.06 -4.75
N GLU A 69 -10.43 -5.10 -3.86
CA GLU A 69 -11.18 -4.93 -2.63
C GLU A 69 -11.98 -3.62 -2.68
N ASP A 70 -13.09 -3.56 -1.96
CA ASP A 70 -13.88 -2.34 -1.88
C ASP A 70 -13.11 -1.23 -1.16
N TRP A 71 -13.20 -0.01 -1.66
CA TRP A 71 -12.57 1.18 -1.07
C TRP A 71 -12.92 1.38 0.41
N LYS A 72 -14.15 1.00 0.79
CA LYS A 72 -14.62 1.02 2.19
C LYS A 72 -13.81 0.08 3.08
N MET A 73 -13.50 -1.13 2.61
CA MET A 73 -12.70 -2.11 3.34
C MET A 73 -11.24 -1.67 3.50
N LEU A 74 -10.73 -0.92 2.52
CA LEU A 74 -9.41 -0.30 2.57
C LEU A 74 -9.38 1.00 3.40
N GLY A 75 -10.48 1.36 4.05
CA GLY A 75 -10.55 2.54 4.91
C GLY A 75 -10.69 3.86 4.15
N PHE A 76 -10.89 3.83 2.83
CA PHE A 76 -11.30 4.98 2.02
C PHE A 76 -12.82 5.11 2.09
N HIS A 77 -13.29 5.65 3.20
CA HIS A 77 -14.69 6.06 3.32
C HIS A 77 -14.88 7.35 2.52
N ASP A 78 -15.99 7.47 1.80
CA ASP A 78 -16.41 8.70 1.13
C ASP A 78 -16.71 9.78 2.18
N THR A 79 -15.67 10.35 2.78
CA THR A 79 -15.77 11.65 3.42
C THR A 79 -15.90 12.65 2.29
N LYS A 80 -17.15 12.88 1.85
CA LYS A 80 -17.46 14.03 1.01
C LYS A 80 -16.81 15.27 1.65
N ARG A 81 -15.95 15.91 0.85
CA ARG A 81 -15.47 17.31 0.88
C ARG A 81 -13.98 17.51 1.23
N ASN A 82 -13.35 18.22 0.30
CA ASN A 82 -12.14 19.04 0.42
C ASN A 82 -10.78 18.33 0.35
N ASP A 83 -10.44 17.77 -0.81
CA ASP A 83 -9.12 18.07 -1.40
C ASP A 83 -9.15 17.87 -2.92
N ASP A 84 -9.91 18.75 -3.58
CA ASP A 84 -9.62 19.14 -4.97
C ASP A 84 -8.43 20.12 -4.97
N SER A 85 -7.31 19.77 -4.32
CA SER A 85 -6.09 20.57 -4.42
C SER A 85 -5.34 20.19 -5.69
N LYS A 86 -5.86 20.74 -6.79
CA LYS A 86 -5.18 21.12 -8.03
C LYS A 86 -4.15 20.13 -8.58
N CYS A 87 -4.56 19.32 -9.56
CA CYS A 87 -3.66 19.00 -10.68
C CYS A 87 -4.43 19.01 -12.00
N SER A 88 -4.65 20.21 -12.53
CA SER A 88 -4.58 20.55 -13.96
C SER A 88 -5.28 21.89 -14.24
N LYS A 89 -4.48 22.94 -14.47
CA LYS A 89 -4.57 23.90 -15.59
C LYS A 89 -3.80 25.17 -15.25
N GLU A 90 -2.62 25.31 -15.83
CA GLU A 90 -2.40 26.27 -16.93
C GLU A 90 -1.36 25.68 -17.89
#